data_AF-A0A383BDS3-F1
#
_entry.id   AF-A0A383BDS3-F1
#
_cell.length_a   1.000
_cell.length_b   1.000
_cell.length_c   1.000
_cell.angle_alpha   90.00
_cell.angle_beta   90.00
_cell.angle_gamma   90.00
#
_symmetry.space_group_name_H-M   'P 1'
#
loop_
_entity.id
_entity.type
_entity.pdbx_description
1 polymer ?
#
loop_
_entity_poly.entity_id
_entity_poly.type
_entity_poly.pdbx_seq_one_letter_code
_entity_poly.pdbx_strand_id
1 'polypeptide(L)'
;MKPFDSFWNDLLIDLRTPKKITNWTVKKGNTGENFTAQEKNNHTILCTTPKGSEQSIPRKDFELIYENWEGYLSDRIMRKDFLPDTRFSKYTISIIHQFVN
;
A
#
# COMPACT_ATOMS: atom_id res chain seq x y z
N MET A 1 15.78 10.14 11.15
CA MET A 1 14.65 9.24 10.87
C MET A 1 14.48 9.16 9.37
N LYS A 2 14.37 7.96 8.76
CA LYS A 2 14.16 7.89 7.30
C LYS A 2 12.78 8.46 6.95
N PRO A 3 12.57 9.01 5.75
CA PRO A 3 11.24 9.44 5.29
C PRO A 3 10.20 8.33 5.43
N PHE A 4 10.55 7.10 5.05
CA PHE A 4 9.68 5.94 5.20
C PHE A 4 9.29 5.65 6.65
N ASP A 5 10.19 5.78 7.62
CA ASP A 5 9.86 5.54 9.04
C ASP A 5 8.77 6.49 9.53
N SER A 6 8.84 7.75 9.07
CA SER A 6 7.86 8.79 9.41
C SER A 6 6.50 8.46 8.80
N PHE A 7 6.49 8.20 7.48
CA PHE A 7 5.29 7.74 6.76
C PHE A 7 4.67 6.49 7.40
N TRP A 8 5.48 5.51 7.78
CA TRP A 8 5.01 4.26 8.37
C TRP A 8 4.32 4.51 9.71
N ASN A 9 4.90 5.35 10.57
CA ASN A 9 4.29 5.69 11.86
C ASN A 9 2.96 6.43 11.68
N ASP A 10 2.90 7.39 10.76
CA ASP A 10 1.67 8.13 10.45
C ASP A 10 0.59 7.19 9.89
N LEU A 11 0.98 6.30 8.97
CA LEU A 11 0.10 5.29 8.39
C LEU A 11 -0.50 4.36 9.46
N LEU A 12 0.31 3.89 10.42
CA LEU A 12 -0.18 3.07 11.53
C LEU A 12 -1.20 3.82 12.37
N ILE A 13 -0.90 5.07 12.75
CA ILE A 13 -1.83 5.92 13.51
C ILE A 13 -3.16 6.07 12.75
N ASP A 14 -3.08 6.34 11.45
CA ASP A 14 -4.25 6.48 10.59
C ASP A 14 -5.07 5.20 10.44
N LEU A 15 -4.43 4.03 10.48
CA LEU A 15 -5.05 2.72 10.29
C LEU A 15 -5.41 2.02 11.60
N ARG A 16 -5.25 2.66 12.77
CA ARG A 16 -5.85 2.23 14.05
C ARG A 16 -7.34 1.92 13.91
N THR A 17 -8.01 2.77 13.15
CA THR A 17 -9.38 2.55 12.70
C THR A 17 -9.39 1.99 11.28
N PRO A 18 -10.19 0.95 10.97
CA PRO A 18 -10.29 0.43 9.62
C PRO A 18 -10.67 1.53 8.62
N LYS A 19 -9.92 1.66 7.52
CA LYS A 19 -10.18 2.63 6.45
C LYS A 19 -10.45 1.91 5.14
N LYS A 20 -11.43 2.40 4.39
CA LYS A 20 -11.69 1.96 3.02
C LYS A 20 -10.60 2.53 2.12
N ILE A 21 -9.98 1.65 1.34
CA ILE A 21 -8.95 1.98 0.37
C ILE A 21 -9.51 1.80 -1.03
N THR A 22 -9.36 2.84 -1.85
CA THR A 22 -9.72 2.76 -3.26
C THR A 22 -8.59 2.09 -4.03
N ASN A 23 -8.90 1.01 -4.75
CA ASN A 23 -7.89 0.34 -5.54
C ASN A 23 -7.44 1.23 -6.70
N TRP A 24 -6.14 1.52 -6.78
CA TRP A 24 -5.59 2.52 -7.68
C TRP A 24 -4.29 2.06 -8.33
N THR A 25 -4.05 2.49 -9.57
CA THR A 25 -2.75 2.39 -10.26
C THR A 25 -2.48 3.63 -11.09
N VAL A 26 -1.21 3.96 -11.32
CA VAL A 26 -0.82 5.12 -12.13
C VAL A 26 -1.46 5.10 -13.52
N LYS A 27 -1.47 3.94 -14.18
CA LYS A 27 -1.97 3.80 -15.57
C LYS A 27 -3.49 3.78 -15.71
N LYS A 28 -4.23 3.36 -14.69
CA LYS A 28 -5.69 3.15 -14.78
C LYS A 28 -6.50 4.05 -13.85
N GLY A 29 -5.85 4.81 -12.97
CA GLY A 29 -6.53 5.48 -11.87
C GLY A 29 -7.24 4.47 -10.97
N ASN A 30 -8.43 4.84 -10.51
CA ASN A 30 -9.30 4.00 -9.69
C ASN A 30 -9.84 2.81 -10.51
N THR A 31 -9.55 1.59 -10.08
CA THR A 31 -9.90 0.38 -10.84
C THR A 31 -10.12 -0.82 -9.95
N GLY A 32 -11.02 -1.74 -10.33
CA GLY A 32 -11.27 -2.98 -9.59
C GLY A 32 -11.95 -2.78 -8.23
N GLU A 33 -11.96 -3.86 -7.42
CA GLU A 33 -12.61 -3.85 -6.11
C GLU A 33 -11.74 -3.16 -5.05
N ASN A 34 -12.39 -2.27 -4.30
CA ASN A 34 -11.88 -1.64 -3.10
C ASN A 34 -11.70 -2.67 -1.97
N PHE A 35 -10.95 -2.31 -0.95
CA PHE A 35 -10.71 -3.16 0.22
C PHE A 35 -10.62 -2.29 1.49
N THR A 36 -10.64 -2.93 2.64
CA THR A 36 -10.42 -2.25 3.93
C THR A 36 -8.99 -2.51 4.38
N ALA A 37 -8.29 -1.48 4.86
CA ALA A 37 -6.99 -1.59 5.50
C ALA A 37 -7.09 -1.21 6.98
N GLN A 38 -6.36 -1.93 7.83
CA GLN A 38 -6.27 -1.67 9.26
C GLN A 38 -4.87 -2.06 9.75
N GLU A 39 -4.33 -1.34 10.73
CA GLU A 39 -3.13 -1.81 11.42
C GLU A 39 -3.43 -3.15 12.11
N LYS A 40 -2.51 -4.11 11.99
CA LYS A 40 -2.58 -5.38 12.73
C LYS A 40 -1.58 -5.43 13.86
N ASN A 41 -0.40 -4.86 13.62
CA ASN A 41 0.67 -4.61 14.58
C ASN A 41 1.67 -3.63 13.94
N ASN A 42 2.71 -3.27 14.67
CA ASN A 42 3.72 -2.29 14.23
C ASN A 42 4.49 -2.66 12.96
N HIS A 43 4.35 -3.89 12.45
CA HIS A 43 5.07 -4.40 11.29
C HIS A 43 4.16 -4.86 10.15
N THR A 44 2.83 -4.81 10.32
CA THR A 44 1.90 -5.35 9.32
C THR A 44 0.59 -4.56 9.24
N ILE A 45 0.10 -4.38 8.01
CA ILE A 45 -1.25 -3.90 7.72
C ILE A 45 -2.10 -5.09 7.28
N LEU A 46 -3.28 -5.24 7.87
CA LEU A 46 -4.30 -6.18 7.44
C LEU A 46 -5.14 -5.54 6.34
N CYS A 47 -5.25 -6.23 5.21
CA CYS A 47 -6.16 -5.87 4.12
C CYS A 47 -7.26 -6.92 4.01
N THR A 48 -8.51 -6.49 4.04
CA THR A 48 -9.68 -7.36 3.93
C THR A 48 -10.47 -7.00 2.67
N THR A 49 -10.66 -7.97 1.79
CA THR A 49 -11.48 -7.79 0.58
C THR A 49 -12.97 -7.76 0.94
N PRO A 50 -13.86 -7.26 0.06
CA PRO A 50 -15.30 -7.25 0.31
C PRO A 50 -15.88 -8.66 0.54
N LYS A 51 -15.21 -9.69 0.04
CA LYS A 51 -15.58 -11.10 0.21
C LYS A 51 -15.05 -11.71 1.51
N GLY A 52 -14.38 -10.92 2.36
CA GLY A 52 -13.82 -11.36 3.64
C GLY A 52 -12.45 -12.02 3.55
N SER A 53 -11.78 -12.00 2.39
CA SER A 53 -10.43 -12.55 2.29
C SER A 53 -9.42 -11.60 2.92
N GLU A 54 -8.62 -12.11 3.85
CA GLU A 54 -7.63 -11.34 4.59
C GLU A 54 -6.21 -11.53 4.04
N GLN A 55 -5.44 -10.45 3.97
CA GLN A 55 -4.04 -10.44 3.58
C GLN A 55 -3.26 -9.60 4.60
N SER A 56 -2.26 -10.20 5.27
CA SER A 56 -1.35 -9.47 6.15
C SER A 56 -0.12 -9.04 5.36
N ILE A 57 0.04 -7.74 5.17
CA ILE A 57 1.09 -7.16 4.34
C ILE A 57 2.19 -6.62 5.26
N PRO A 58 3.43 -7.13 5.14
CA PRO A 58 4.54 -6.69 5.96
C PRO A 58 5.05 -5.30 5.56
N ARG A 59 5.59 -4.59 6.55
CA ARG A 59 6.25 -3.27 6.42
C ARG A 59 7.22 -3.20 5.25
N LYS A 60 8.02 -4.25 5.03
CA LYS A 60 9.03 -4.29 3.95
C LYS A 60 8.42 -4.11 2.55
N ASP A 61 7.18 -4.55 2.33
CA ASP A 61 6.51 -4.38 1.04
C ASP A 61 6.06 -2.93 0.83
N PHE A 62 5.73 -2.23 1.91
CA PHE A 62 5.48 -0.79 1.86
C PHE A 62 6.78 -0.02 1.65
N GLU A 63 7.86 -0.40 2.33
CA GLU A 63 9.19 0.24 2.19
C GLU A 63 9.66 0.15 0.74
N LEU A 64 9.63 -1.05 0.16
CA LEU A 64 9.99 -1.29 -1.24
C LEU A 64 9.28 -0.34 -2.21
N ILE A 65 7.96 -0.19 -2.08
CA ILE A 65 7.19 0.63 -3.02
C ILE A 65 7.33 2.12 -2.69
N TYR A 66 7.40 2.50 -1.42
CA TYR A 66 7.56 3.89 -1.01
C TYR A 66 8.90 4.46 -1.48
N GLU A 67 9.99 3.71 -1.33
CA GLU A 67 11.33 4.13 -1.81
C GLU A 67 11.38 4.26 -3.34
N ASN A 68 10.50 3.57 -4.06
CA ASN A 68 10.40 3.60 -5.52
C ASN A 68 9.19 4.41 -6.02
N TRP A 69 8.51 5.16 -5.15
CA TRP A 69 7.22 5.79 -5.44
C TRP A 69 7.29 6.79 -6.59
N GLU A 70 8.29 7.67 -6.59
CA GLU A 70 8.55 8.63 -7.68
C GLU A 70 8.80 7.93 -9.03
N GLY A 71 9.51 6.81 -9.01
CA GLY A 71 9.74 5.99 -10.20
C GLY A 71 8.43 5.38 -10.73
N TYR A 72 7.56 4.95 -9.81
CA TYR A 72 6.25 4.42 -10.15
C TYR A 72 5.29 5.51 -10.70
N LEU A 73 5.24 6.68 -10.06
CA LEU A 73 4.42 7.81 -10.52
C LEU A 73 4.84 8.35 -11.90
N SER A 74 6.14 8.33 -12.19
CA SER A 74 6.70 8.77 -13.47
C SER A 74 6.66 7.71 -14.58
N ASP A 75 5.97 6.58 -14.37
CA ASP A 75 5.92 5.43 -15.30
C ASP A 75 7.28 4.78 -15.63
N ARG A 76 8.36 5.21 -14.95
CA ARG A 76 9.71 4.66 -15.07
C ARG A 76 9.80 3.26 -14.48
N ILE A 77 9.05 3.00 -13.41
CA ILE A 77 8.89 1.69 -12.78
C ILE A 77 7.43 1.27 -12.97
N MET A 78 7.21 0.10 -13.55
CA MET A 78 5.88 -0.46 -13.71
C MET A 78 5.54 -1.36 -12.53
N ARG A 79 4.24 -1.53 -12.23
CA ARG A 79 3.80 -2.46 -11.17
C ARG A 79 4.37 -3.88 -11.33
N LYS A 80 4.55 -4.35 -12.56
CA LYS A 80 5.11 -5.67 -12.86
C LYS A 80 6.55 -5.84 -12.36
N ASP A 81 7.28 -4.73 -12.22
CA ASP A 81 8.69 -4.75 -11.80
C ASP A 81 8.82 -5.01 -10.29
N PHE A 82 7.75 -4.77 -9.52
CA PHE A 82 7.68 -5.16 -8.09
C PHE A 82 7.27 -6.62 -7.86
N LEU A 83 6.72 -7.31 -8.86
CA LEU A 83 6.18 -8.67 -8.69
C LEU A 83 7.22 -9.73 -8.26
N PRO A 84 8.51 -9.65 -8.66
CA PRO A 84 9.53 -10.57 -8.16
C PRO A 84 9.73 -10.48 -6.64
N ASP A 85 9.59 -9.28 -6.07
CA ASP A 85 9.87 -9.03 -4.66
C ASP A 85 8.61 -9.04 -3.78
N THR A 86 7.46 -8.71 -4.37
CA THR A 86 6.19 -8.67 -3.64
C THR A 86 4.97 -9.03 -4.48
N ARG A 87 4.18 -9.97 -3.95
CA ARG A 87 2.83 -10.29 -4.46
C ARG A 87 1.77 -9.28 -4.03
N PHE A 88 2.10 -8.37 -3.10
CA PHE A 88 1.15 -7.46 -2.48
C PHE A 88 1.13 -6.07 -3.10
N SER A 89 1.84 -5.86 -4.22
CA SER A 89 1.99 -4.57 -4.90
C SER A 89 0.68 -3.83 -5.12
N LYS A 90 -0.43 -4.54 -5.40
CA LYS A 90 -1.76 -3.93 -5.55
C LYS A 90 -2.16 -3.13 -4.29
N TYR A 91 -2.04 -3.75 -3.13
CA TYR A 91 -2.52 -3.19 -1.87
C TYR A 91 -1.62 -2.05 -1.41
N THR A 92 -0.31 -2.27 -1.45
CA THR A 92 0.68 -1.27 -1.05
C THR A 92 0.62 -0.03 -1.91
N ILE A 93 0.54 -0.15 -3.24
CA ILE A 93 0.37 0.99 -4.15
C ILE A 93 -0.89 1.79 -3.81
N SER A 94 -2.03 1.11 -3.65
CA SER A 94 -3.31 1.77 -3.40
C SER A 94 -3.33 2.49 -2.05
N ILE A 95 -2.74 1.88 -1.01
CA ILE A 95 -2.61 2.51 0.30
C ILE A 95 -1.66 3.69 0.21
N ILE A 96 -0.44 3.54 -0.32
CA ILE A 96 0.53 4.64 -0.43
C ILE A 96 -0.10 5.81 -1.18
N HIS A 97 -0.75 5.60 -2.32
CA HIS A 97 -1.45 6.64 -3.07
C HIS A 97 -2.49 7.41 -2.25
N GLN A 98 -3.20 6.74 -1.34
CA GLN A 98 -4.24 7.38 -0.54
C GLN A 98 -3.68 8.22 0.63
N PHE A 99 -2.45 7.97 1.05
CA PHE A 99 -1.80 8.64 2.19
C PHE A 99 -0.59 9.51 1.81
N VAL A 100 -0.14 9.42 0.56
CA VAL A 100 0.95 10.22 0.00
C VAL A 100 0.38 11.00 -1.17
N ASN A 101 0.30 12.32 -1.01
CA ASN A 101 -0.14 13.26 -2.06
C ASN A 101 0.98 13.50 -3.06
#